data_AF-A0A0Q6UMX4-F1
#
_entry.id   AF-A0A0Q6UMX4-F1
#
_cell.length_a   1.000
_cell.length_b   1.000
_cell.length_c   1.000
_cell.angle_alpha   90.00
_cell.angle_beta   90.00
_cell.angle_gamma   90.00
#
_symmetry.space_group_name_H-M   'P 1'
#
loop_
_entity.id
_entity.type
_entity.pdbx_description
1 polymer ?
#
loop_
_entity_poly.entity_id
_entity_poly.type
_entity_poly.pdbx_seq_one_letter_code
_entity_poly.pdbx_strand_id
1 'polypeptide(L)' 'MLELLITLADDPTPSDNDVVAGPLGFAIWIFLILAVVVLAFSLVKQLRKAQAAKDAGVYGDEPVTPEQKADSEG' A
#
# COMPACT_ATOMS: atom_id res chain seq x y z
N MET A 1 -36.68 24.38 -14.80
CA MET A 1 -36.04 25.45 -14.00
C MET A 1 -36.62 25.56 -12.59
N LEU A 2 -37.95 25.56 -12.42
CA LEU A 2 -38.56 25.58 -11.08
C LEU A 2 -38.26 24.33 -10.23
N GLU A 3 -38.27 23.13 -10.83
CA GLU A 3 -37.89 21.90 -10.11
C GLU A 3 -36.47 21.96 -9.57
N LEU A 4 -35.50 22.41 -10.38
CA LEU A 4 -34.11 22.56 -9.95
C LEU A 4 -33.96 23.52 -8.76
N LEU A 5 -34.73 24.61 -8.75
CA LEU A 5 -34.73 25.57 -7.64
C LEU A 5 -35.34 24.98 -6.36
N ILE A 6 -36.36 24.13 -6.47
CA ILE A 6 -36.96 23.42 -5.33
C ILE A 6 -35.96 22.39 -4.78
N THR A 7 -35.29 21.62 -5.64
CA THR A 7 -34.31 20.60 -5.19
C THR A 7 -33.09 21.23 -4.52
N LEU A 8 -32.67 22.41 -4.94
CA LEU A 8 -31.54 23.12 -4.33
C LEU A 8 -31.91 23.82 -3.01
N ALA A 9 -33.18 24.21 -2.85
CA ALA A 9 -33.68 24.85 -1.63
C ALA A 9 -33.98 23.84 -0.52
N ASP A 10 -34.24 22.59 -0.88
CA ASP A 10 -34.63 21.50 0.03
C ASP A 10 -33.45 20.55 0.32
N ASP A 11 -32.20 20.97 0.05
CA ASP A 11 -30.99 20.21 0.41
C ASP A 11 -30.65 20.48 1.90
N PRO A 12 -31.01 19.56 2.82
CA PRO A 12 -30.74 19.77 4.23
C PRO A 12 -29.23 19.78 4.45
N THR A 13 -28.72 20.82 5.13
CA THR A 13 -27.31 20.87 5.50
C THR A 13 -27.01 19.64 6.38
N PRO A 14 -26.06 18.76 5.98
CA PRO A 14 -25.78 17.55 6.74
C PRO A 14 -25.38 17.91 8.17
N SER A 15 -25.83 17.12 9.13
CA SER A 15 -25.38 17.30 10.50
C SER A 15 -23.91 16.90 10.63
N ASP A 16 -23.16 17.48 11.57
CA ASP A 16 -21.71 17.22 11.74
C ASP A 16 -21.37 15.72 11.92
N ASN A 17 -22.33 14.89 12.35
CA ASN A 17 -22.13 13.46 12.52
C ASN A 17 -22.36 12.65 11.24
N ASP A 18 -22.99 13.22 10.20
CA ASP A 18 -23.22 12.54 8.92
C ASP A 18 -21.91 12.39 8.10
N VAL A 19 -20.88 13.19 8.43
CA VAL A 19 -19.57 13.18 7.75
C VAL A 19 -18.54 12.26 8.42
N VAL A 20 -18.90 11.64 9.56
CA VAL A 20 -17.98 10.74 10.27
C VAL A 20 -18.19 9.31 9.77
N ALA A 21 -17.11 8.66 9.36
CA ALA A 21 -17.15 7.25 9.00
C ALA A 21 -17.65 6.43 10.19
N GLY A 22 -18.80 5.77 10.04
CA GLY A 22 -19.29 4.84 11.04
C GLY A 22 -18.27 3.72 11.32
N PRO A 23 -18.43 2.96 12.41
CA PRO A 23 -17.46 1.94 12.83
C PRO A 23 -17.05 0.94 11.73
N LEU A 24 -17.97 0.64 10.80
CA LEU A 24 -17.70 -0.20 9.64
C LEU A 24 -16.70 0.43 8.66
N GLY A 25 -16.83 1.73 8.36
CA GLY A 25 -15.91 2.46 7.48
C GLY A 25 -14.50 2.50 8.07
N PHE A 26 -14.39 2.72 9.38
CA PHE A 26 -13.12 2.63 10.09
C PHE A 26 -12.49 1.23 9.99
N ALA A 27 -13.28 0.16 10.18
CA ALA A 27 -12.79 -1.21 10.08
C ALA A 27 -12.26 -1.54 8.67
N ILE A 28 -12.98 -1.11 7.62
CA ILE A 28 -12.54 -1.30 6.23
C ILE A 28 -11.22 -0.55 5.98
N TRP A 29 -11.09 0.68 6.46
CA TRP A 29 -9.88 1.47 6.27
C TRP A 29 -8.64 0.81 6.90
N ILE A 30 -8.76 0.32 8.14
CA ILE A 30 -7.69 -0.45 8.79
C ILE A 30 -7.38 -1.74 8.04
N PHE A 31 -8.40 -2.46 7.58
CA PHE A 31 -8.21 -3.68 6.80
C PHE A 31 -7.41 -3.42 5.51
N LEU A 32 -7.70 -2.32 4.80
CA LEU A 32 -6.96 -1.95 3.58
C LEU A 32 -5.48 -1.66 3.88
N ILE A 33 -5.17 -0.99 4.99
CA ILE A 33 -3.79 -0.77 5.42
C ILE A 33 -3.08 -2.09 5.67
N LEU A 34 -3.72 -3.00 6.43
CA LEU A 34 -3.15 -4.31 6.72
C LEU A 34 -2.91 -5.12 5.44
N ALA A 35 -3.85 -5.07 4.49
CA ALA A 35 -3.70 -5.72 3.19
C ALA A 35 -2.45 -5.20 2.45
N VAL A 36 -2.25 -3.89 2.39
CA VAL A 36 -1.07 -3.27 1.76
C VAL A 36 0.22 -3.70 2.47
N VAL A 37 0.25 -3.69 3.80
CA VAL A 37 1.42 -4.11 4.59
C VAL A 37 1.78 -5.57 4.28
N VAL A 38 0.80 -6.46 4.23
CA VAL A 38 1.01 -7.88 3.90
C VAL A 38 1.55 -8.04 2.48
N LEU A 39 1.00 -7.31 1.51
CA LEU A 39 1.47 -7.35 0.13
C LEU A 39 2.92 -6.84 0.01
N ALA A 40 3.23 -5.70 0.63
CA ALA A 40 4.58 -5.14 0.64
C ALA A 40 5.59 -6.10 1.29
N PHE A 41 5.24 -6.71 2.43
CA PHE A 41 6.08 -7.71 3.08
C PHE A 41 6.32 -8.94 2.20
N SER A 42 5.27 -9.44 1.55
CA SER A 42 5.37 -10.57 0.61
C SER A 42 6.29 -10.25 -0.56
N LEU A 43 6.14 -9.07 -1.16
CA LEU A 43 6.97 -8.60 -2.27
C LEU A 43 8.44 -8.47 -1.86
N VAL A 44 8.73 -7.76 -0.76
CA VAL A 44 10.11 -7.58 -0.27
C VAL A 44 10.77 -8.91 0.04
N LYS A 45 10.03 -9.86 0.65
CA LYS A 45 10.53 -11.21 0.92
C LYS A 45 10.91 -11.94 -0.37
N GLN A 46 10.14 -11.80 -1.44
CA GLN A 46 10.45 -12.42 -2.74
C GLN A 46 11.66 -11.75 -3.39
N LEU A 47 11.75 -10.42 -3.38
CA LEU A 47 12.89 -9.68 -3.92
C LEU A 47 14.20 -10.07 -3.21
N ARG A 48 14.20 -10.17 -1.88
CA ARG A 48 15.38 -10.60 -1.10
C ARG A 48 15.82 -12.02 -1.45
N LYS A 49 14.89 -12.93 -1.71
CA LYS A 49 15.20 -14.29 -2.14
C LYS A 49 15.83 -14.32 -3.54
N ALA A 50 15.30 -13.52 -4.47
CA ALA A 50 15.86 -13.42 -5.81
C ALA A 50 17.27 -12.83 -5.79
N GLN A 51 17.52 -11.80 -4.98
CA GLN A 51 18.86 -11.26 -4.76
C GLN A 51 19.80 -12.31 -4.17
N ALA A 52 19.39 -13.06 -3.14
CA ALA A 52 20.22 -14.11 -2.57
C ALA A 52 20.57 -15.23 -3.58
N ALA A 53 19.63 -15.59 -4.45
CA ALA A 53 19.89 -16.56 -5.52
C ALA A 53 20.86 -16.00 -6.58
N LYS A 54 20.76 -14.71 -6.89
CA LYS A 54 21.72 -14.00 -7.74
C LYS A 54 23.12 -13.96 -7.11
N ASP A 55 23.22 -13.53 -5.86
CA ASP A 55 24.49 -13.45 -5.11
C ASP A 55 25.17 -14.82 -5.01
N ALA A 56 24.38 -15.89 -4.92
CA ALA A 56 24.86 -17.27 -4.90
C ALA A 56 25.27 -17.83 -6.29
N GLY A 57 25.22 -17.01 -7.36
CA GLY A 57 25.63 -17.41 -8.70
C GLY A 57 24.67 -18.38 -9.42
N VAL A 58 23.44 -18.56 -8.90
CA VAL A 58 22.47 -19.53 -9.44
C VAL A 58 22.01 -19.16 -10.86
N TYR A 59 22.13 -17.89 -11.24
CA TYR A 59 21.78 -17.40 -12.58
C TYR A 59 22.94 -17.41 -13.59
N GLY A 60 24.11 -17.97 -13.23
CA GLY A 60 25.28 -18.07 -14.11
C GLY A 60 26.29 -16.93 -13.98
N ASP A 61 26.14 -16.06 -12.98
CA ASP A 61 27.13 -15.04 -12.61
C ASP A 61 28.17 -15.62 -11.62
N GLU A 62 29.41 -15.10 -11.62
CA GLU A 62 30.41 -15.45 -10.59
C GLU A 62 29.88 -15.06 -9.19
N PRO A 63 30.03 -15.94 -8.17
CA PRO A 63 29.54 -15.64 -6.82
C PRO A 63 30.20 -14.37 -6.26
N VAL A 64 29.38 -13.41 -5.79
CA VAL A 64 29.91 -12.19 -5.18
C VAL A 64 30.49 -12.49 -3.81
N THR A 65 31.74 -12.09 -3.57
CA THR A 65 32.40 -12.24 -2.26
C THR A 65 31.97 -11.10 -1.32
N PRO A 66 32.00 -11.29 0.02
CA PRO A 66 31.59 -10.27 0.98
C PRO A 66 32.32 -8.92 0.82
N GLU A 67 33.59 -8.92 0.42
CA GLU A 67 34.34 -7.71 0.08
C GLU A 67 33.72 -6.92 -1.09
N GLN A 68 33.28 -7.58 -2.17
CA GLN A 68 32.67 -6.91 -3.33
C GLN A 68 31.29 -6.30 -3.02
N LYS A 69 30.57 -6.84 -2.04
CA LYS A 69 29.27 -6.30 -1.62
C LYS A 69 29.43 -4.95 -0.90
N ALA A 70 30.43 -4.85 -0.03
CA ALA A 70 30.74 -3.64 0.75
C ALA A 70 31.16 -2.45 -0.13
N ASP A 71 31.90 -2.69 -1.22
CA ASP A 71 32.36 -1.63 -2.13
C ASP A 71 31.26 -1.10 -3.08
N SER A 72 30.13 -1.82 -3.23
CA SER A 72 29.01 -1.40 -4.10
C SER A 72 27.88 -0.67 -3.37
N GLU A 73 27.85 -0.71 -2.04
CA GLU A 73 26.82 -0.13 -1.18
C GLU A 73 27.23 1.22 -0.54
N GLY A 74 28.42 1.74 -0.84
CA GLY A 74 28.92 3.06 -0.43
C GLY A 74 28.74 4.14 -1.50
#